data_AF-A0A7W1PXL1-F1
#
_entry.id   AF-A0A7W1PXL1-F1
#
_cell.length_a   1.000
_cell.length_b   1.000
_cell.length_c   1.000
_cell.angle_alpha   90.00
_cell.angle_beta   90.00
_cell.angle_gamma   90.00
#
_symmetry.space_group_name_H-M   'P 1'
#
loop_
_entity.id
_entity.type
_entity.pdbx_description
1 polymer ?
#
loop_
_entity_poly.entity_id
_entity_poly.type
_entity_poly.pdbx_seq_one_letter_code
_entity_poly.pdbx_strand_id
1 'polypeptide(L)' 'VQGKIAYPTIVYMDEELNILSPVQGYYQPNQIEPILAFFGEGHYKTISWEEFQPKFQSKLSN' A
#
# COMPACT_ATOMS: atom_id res chain seq x y z
N VAL A 1 -11.00 -10.45 8.53
CA VAL A 1 -9.85 -10.63 9.45
C VAL A 1 -10.29 -11.31 10.75
N GLN A 2 -10.16 -12.63 10.82
CA GLN A 2 -10.50 -13.42 12.01
C GLN A 2 -9.31 -13.43 13.00
N GLY A 3 -9.22 -12.40 13.85
CA GLY A 3 -8.52 -12.47 15.15
C GLY A 3 -6.99 -12.63 15.17
N LYS A 4 -6.29 -12.76 14.03
CA LYS A 4 -4.83 -12.82 13.97
C LYS A 4 -4.27 -11.51 13.42
N ILE A 5 -4.00 -10.56 14.30
CA ILE A 5 -3.11 -9.44 13.98
C ILE A 5 -1.69 -10.02 13.99
N ALA A 6 -1.13 -10.27 12.81
CA ALA A 6 0.28 -10.61 12.70
C ALA A 6 1.11 -9.33 12.79
N TYR A 7 2.19 -9.35 13.56
CA TYR A 7 3.10 -8.22 13.67
C TYR A 7 4.29 -8.36 12.71
N PRO A 8 4.74 -7.26 12.10
CA PRO A 8 4.08 -5.94 12.08
C PRO A 8 2.82 -5.95 11.20
N THR A 9 1.87 -5.06 11.50
CA THR A 9 0.76 -4.72 10.59
C THR A 9 0.92 -3.26 10.18
N ILE A 10 0.82 -2.99 8.89
CA ILE A 10 0.83 -1.64 8.31
C ILE A 10 -0.61 -1.30 7.92
N VAL A 11 -1.12 -0.15 8.39
CA VAL A 11 -2.47 0.32 8.06
C VAL A 11 -2.36 1.57 7.20
N TYR A 12 -2.90 1.50 5.98
CA TYR A 12 -3.01 2.65 5.07
C TYR A 12 -4.35 3.35 5.31
N MET A 13 -4.32 4.68 5.44
CA MET A 13 -5.49 5.51 5.72
C MET A 13 -5.51 6.72 4.78
N ASP A 14 -6.70 7.28 4.55
CA ASP A 14 -6.84 8.56 3.86
C ASP A 14 -6.81 9.76 4.84
N GLU A 15 -6.97 10.96 4.29
CA GLU A 15 -6.94 12.23 5.05
C GLU A 15 -8.08 12.37 6.05
N GLU A 16 -9.16 11.59 5.89
CA GLU A 16 -10.32 11.57 6.79
C GLU A 16 -10.22 10.46 7.85
N LEU A 17 -9.06 9.79 7.94
CA LEU A 17 -8.79 8.65 8.82
C LEU A 17 -9.62 7.39 8.49
N ASN A 18 -10.14 7.28 7.27
CA ASN A 18 -10.76 6.03 6.82
C ASN A 18 -9.68 5.00 6.55
N ILE A 19 -9.87 3.77 7.04
CA ILE A 19 -8.96 2.66 6.78
C ILE A 19 -9.14 2.20 5.33
N LEU A 20 -8.09 2.34 4.53
CA LEU A 20 -8.06 1.88 3.14
C LEU A 20 -7.69 0.41 3.05
N SER A 21 -6.60 0.01 3.72
CA SER A 21 -6.12 -1.38 3.70
C SER A 21 -5.21 -1.70 4.89
N PRO A 22 -5.48 -2.80 5.63
CA PRO A 22 -4.54 -3.40 6.55
C PRO A 22 -3.68 -4.45 5.84
N VAL A 23 -2.36 -4.26 5.82
CA VAL A 23 -1.41 -5.21 5.25
C VAL A 23 -0.56 -5.81 6.36
N GLN A 24 -0.56 -7.14 6.46
CA GLN A 24 0.14 -7.87 7.50
C GLN A 24 1.51 -8.33 7.02
N GLY A 25 2.51 -8.27 7.90
CA GLY A 25 3.86 -8.75 7.63
C GLY A 25 4.86 -7.62 7.39
N TYR A 26 6.14 -8.01 7.39
CA TYR A 26 7.25 -7.13 7.08
C TYR A 26 7.45 -7.04 5.57
N TYR A 27 7.67 -5.83 5.07
CA TYR A 27 7.92 -5.57 3.66
C TYR A 27 9.23 -4.79 3.49
N GLN A 28 10.00 -5.20 2.48
CA GLN A 28 11.19 -4.48 2.03
C GLN A 28 10.80 -3.17 1.32
N PRO A 29 11.72 -2.19 1.21
CA PRO A 29 11.43 -0.88 0.60
C PRO A 29 10.80 -0.98 -0.80
N ASN A 30 11.33 -1.85 -1.66
CA ASN A 30 10.82 -2.10 -3.02
C ASN A 30 9.39 -2.68 -3.04
N GLN A 31 8.95 -3.34 -1.97
CA GLN A 31 7.61 -3.89 -1.86
C GLN A 31 6.61 -2.86 -1.32
N ILE A 32 7.05 -1.98 -0.42
CA ILE A 32 6.21 -0.92 0.17
C ILE A 32 6.02 0.24 -0.81
N GLU A 33 7.06 0.62 -1.55
CA GLU A 33 7.07 1.79 -2.43
C GLU A 33 5.86 1.87 -3.39
N PRO A 34 5.50 0.84 -4.18
CA PRO A 34 4.35 0.92 -5.06
C PRO A 34 3.05 1.12 -4.28
N ILE A 35 2.93 0.56 -3.07
CA ILE A 35 1.74 0.71 -2.22
C ILE A 35 1.63 2.16 -1.72
N LEU A 36 2.75 2.75 -1.30
CA LEU A 36 2.81 4.15 -0.90
C LEU A 36 2.49 5.09 -2.06
N ALA A 37 3.00 4.83 -3.25
CA ALA A 37 2.67 5.64 -4.43
C ALA A 37 1.17 5.51 -4.79
N PHE A 38 0.62 4.29 -4.75
CA PHE A 38 -0.79 4.04 -5.08
C PHE A 38 -1.76 4.80 -4.17
N PHE A 39 -1.53 4.75 -2.85
CA PHE A 39 -2.37 5.47 -1.90
C PHE A 39 -2.01 6.96 -1.80
N GLY A 40 -0.72 7.28 -1.67
CA GLY A 40 -0.23 8.64 -1.45
C GLY A 40 -0.41 9.58 -2.65
N GLU A 41 -0.39 9.06 -3.87
CA GLU A 41 -0.72 9.83 -5.08
C GLU A 41 -2.19 9.71 -5.48
N GLY A 42 -3.02 8.97 -4.72
CA GLY A 42 -4.46 8.90 -4.90
C GLY A 42 -4.97 8.00 -6.05
N HIS A 43 -4.11 7.17 -6.66
CA HIS A 43 -4.48 6.26 -7.75
C HIS A 43 -5.60 5.29 -7.37
N TYR A 44 -5.70 4.91 -6.08
CA TYR A 44 -6.76 4.05 -5.55
C TYR A 44 -8.18 4.58 -5.76
N LYS A 45 -8.33 5.89 -6.01
CA LYS A 45 -9.63 6.52 -6.28
C LYS A 45 -10.11 6.33 -7.72
N THR A 46 -9.20 5.99 -8.65
CA THR A 46 -9.47 6.03 -10.10
C THR A 46 -9.21 4.70 -10.80
N ILE A 47 -8.22 3.94 -10.36
CA ILE A 47 -7.82 2.67 -10.97
C ILE A 47 -7.61 1.58 -9.93
N SER A 48 -7.74 0.31 -10.33
CA SER A 48 -7.50 -0.82 -9.42
C SER A 48 -6.00 -1.04 -9.19
N TRP A 49 -5.67 -1.74 -8.10
CA TRP A 49 -4.28 -2.10 -7.81
C TRP A 49 -3.65 -2.96 -8.92
N GLU A 50 -4.42 -3.89 -9.49
CA GLU A 50 -4.01 -4.78 -10.57
C GLU A 50 -3.68 -4.02 -11.86
N GLU A 51 -4.34 -2.88 -12.08
CA GLU A 51 -4.03 -2.00 -13.20
C GLU A 51 -2.79 -1.13 -12.92
N PHE A 52 -2.63 -0.64 -11.69
CA PHE A 52 -1.54 0.26 -11.30
C PHE A 52 -0.19 -0.46 -11.19
N GLN A 53 -0.14 -1.56 -10.44
CA GLN A 53 1.10 -2.25 -10.07
C GLN A 53 2.02 -2.59 -11.27
N PRO A 54 1.53 -3.14 -12.40
CA PRO A 54 2.41 -3.47 -13.53
C PRO A 54 2.94 -2.24 -14.27
N LYS A 55 2.31 -1.07 -14.10
CA LYS A 55 2.73 0.20 -14.72
C LYS A 55 3.67 1.01 -13.80
N PHE A 56 3.76 0.65 -12.53
CA PHE A 56 4.59 1.36 -11.57
C PHE A 56 6.08 1.20 -11.88
N GLN A 57 6.81 2.32 -11.79
CA GLN A 57 8.27 2.35 -11.91
C GLN A 57 8.86 2.85 -10.61
N SER A 58 9.73 2.04 -10.01
CA SER A 58 10.42 2.36 -8.77
C SER A 58 11.32 3.59 -8.93
N LYS A 59 11.31 4.47 -7.92
CA LYS A 59 12.17 5.65 -7.80
C LYS A 59 13.33 5.40 -6.84
N LEU A 60 13.34 4.26 -6.15
CA LEU A 60 14.45 3.87 -5.28
C LEU A 60 15.70 3.62 -6.13
N SER A 61 16.77 4.34 -5.79
CA SER A 61 18.11 4.06 -6.31
C SER A 61 18.81 3.12 -5.32
N ASN A 62 19.40 2.03 -5.82
CA ASN A 62 20.20 1.12 -4.99
C ASN A 62 21.46 1.79 -4.46
#